data_AF-A0A1J3IV67-F1
#
_entry.id   AF-A0A1J3IV67-F1
#
_cell.length_a   1.000
_cell.length_b   1.000
_cell.length_c   1.000
_cell.angle_alpha   90.00
_cell.angle_beta   90.00
_cell.angle_gamma   90.00
#
_symmetry.space_group_name_H-M   'P 1'
#
loop_
_entity.id
_entity.type
_entity.pdbx_description
1 polymer ?
#
loop_
_entity_poly.entity_id
_entity_poly.type
_entity_poly.pdbx_seq_one_letter_code
_entity_poly.pdbx_strand_id
1 'polypeptide(L)'
;KKNVHTTPTKASHAARPPTLLQQANEECDQLVNQGIVSSTNSPWACKAFYVNNRAEQARGKLRLVIDYKPLNQYLQDVKFP
;
A
#
# COMPACT_ATOMS: atom_id res chain seq x y z
N LYS A 1 -13.47 -25.56 -4.66
CA LYS A 1 -13.64 -24.25 -5.35
C LYS A 1 -14.90 -23.57 -4.84
N LYS A 2 -14.76 -22.62 -3.90
CA LYS A 2 -15.78 -21.60 -3.59
C LYS A 2 -14.98 -20.32 -3.37
N ASN A 3 -14.84 -19.52 -4.42
CA ASN A 3 -14.29 -18.17 -4.32
C ASN A 3 -15.32 -17.34 -3.56
N VAL A 4 -15.06 -17.10 -2.27
CA VAL A 4 -15.93 -16.28 -1.43
C VAL A 4 -15.86 -14.86 -1.96
N HIS A 5 -17.00 -14.41 -2.47
CA HIS A 5 -17.18 -13.08 -3.01
C HIS A 5 -17.05 -12.05 -1.87
N THR A 6 -16.03 -11.18 -2.03
CA THR A 6 -16.11 -9.72 -1.85
C THR A 6 -16.62 -9.14 -0.53
N THR A 7 -15.67 -8.73 0.30
CA THR A 7 -15.73 -7.41 0.94
C THR A 7 -14.57 -6.58 0.38
N PRO A 8 -14.82 -5.63 -0.54
CA PRO A 8 -13.79 -4.70 -0.95
C PRO A 8 -13.36 -3.92 0.29
N THR A 9 -12.10 -4.06 0.70
CA THR A 9 -11.56 -3.19 1.74
C THR A 9 -11.37 -1.81 1.09
N LYS A 10 -12.43 -0.99 1.07
CA LYS A 10 -12.37 0.39 0.58
C LYS A 10 -11.71 1.24 1.66
N ALA A 11 -10.40 1.15 1.75
CA ALA A 11 -9.63 1.93 2.71
C ALA A 11 -9.70 3.42 2.33
N SER A 12 -10.30 4.25 3.20
CA SER A 12 -10.19 5.70 3.09
C SER A 12 -8.82 6.15 3.60
N HIS A 13 -8.09 6.92 2.80
CA HIS A 13 -6.85 7.55 3.24
C HIS A 13 -7.21 8.75 4.11
N ALA A 14 -6.82 8.72 5.39
CA ALA A 14 -6.94 9.89 6.26
C ALA A 14 -6.17 11.07 5.64
N ALA A 15 -6.61 12.30 5.93
CA ALA A 15 -6.00 13.51 5.38
C ALA A 15 -4.49 13.52 5.65
N ARG A 16 -3.71 13.31 4.57
CA ARG A 16 -2.26 13.45 4.61
C ARG A 16 -1.90 14.93 4.49
N PRO A 17 -0.81 15.39 5.13
CA PRO A 17 -0.24 16.69 4.84
C PRO A 17 0.03 16.81 3.32
N PRO A 18 -0.22 17.98 2.71
CA PRO A 18 -0.09 18.16 1.26
C PRO A 18 1.32 17.84 0.74
N THR A 19 2.36 18.08 1.56
CA THR A 19 3.74 17.71 1.25
C THR A 19 3.93 16.20 1.07
N LEU A 20 3.34 15.38 1.95
CA LEU A 20 3.41 13.92 1.87
C LEU A 20 2.57 13.35 0.73
N LEU A 21 1.53 14.06 0.29
CA LEU A 21 0.75 13.66 -0.89
C LEU A 21 1.56 13.83 -2.16
N GLN A 22 2.24 14.97 -2.31
CA GLN A 22 3.10 15.23 -3.46
C GLN A 22 4.23 14.20 -3.55
N GLN A 23 4.93 13.96 -2.43
CA GLN A 23 5.99 12.94 -2.37
C GLN A 23 5.47 11.55 -2.74
N ALA A 24 4.28 11.18 -2.29
CA ALA A 24 3.70 9.88 -2.64
C ALA A 24 3.33 9.76 -4.11
N ASN A 25 2.85 10.82 -4.74
CA ASN A 25 2.54 10.80 -6.17
C ASN A 25 3.83 10.65 -6.98
N GLU A 26 4.89 11.39 -6.64
CA GLU A 26 6.21 11.27 -7.28
C GLU A 26 6.79 9.86 -7.13
N GLU A 27 6.70 9.27 -5.94
CA GLU A 27 7.14 7.88 -5.71
C GLU A 27 6.29 6.87 -6.47
N CYS A 28 4.97 7.06 -6.55
CA CYS A 28 4.09 6.22 -7.37
C CYS A 28 4.45 6.29 -8.86
N ASP A 29 4.70 7.49 -9.40
CA ASP A 29 5.07 7.67 -10.80
C ASP A 29 6.41 6.98 -11.11
N GLN A 30 7.37 7.05 -10.19
CA GLN A 30 8.63 6.31 -10.31
C GLN A 30 8.41 4.80 -10.36
N LEU A 31 7.53 4.26 -9.50
CA LEU A 31 7.20 2.83 -9.49
C LEU A 31 6.46 2.39 -10.76
N VAL A 32 5.61 3.25 -11.33
CA VAL A 32 4.95 3.02 -12.62
C VAL A 32 5.98 2.99 -13.74
N ASN A 33 6.91 3.95 -13.77
CA ASN A 33 7.98 4.01 -14.76
C ASN A 33 8.93 2.81 -14.69
N GLN A 34 9.14 2.24 -13.51
CA GLN A 34 9.91 1.00 -13.31
C GLN A 34 9.12 -0.26 -13.68
N GLY A 35 7.82 -0.16 -13.96
CA GLY A 35 6.95 -1.30 -14.25
C GLY A 35 6.62 -2.18 -13.03
N ILE A 36 6.85 -1.68 -11.81
CA ILE A 36 6.56 -2.41 -10.57
C ILE A 36 5.06 -2.34 -10.24
N VAL A 37 4.42 -1.21 -10.53
CA VAL A 37 2.99 -0.99 -10.29
C VAL A 37 2.31 -0.45 -11.54
N SER A 38 0.99 -0.58 -11.61
CA SER A 38 0.16 -0.04 -12.68
C SER A 38 -1.13 0.56 -12.13
N SER A 39 -1.73 1.45 -12.91
CA SER A 39 -3.06 1.97 -12.60
C SER A 39 -4.10 0.85 -12.72
N THR A 40 -4.99 0.73 -11.74
CA THR A 40 -6.04 -0.30 -11.74
C THR A 40 -7.36 0.28 -11.25
N ASN A 41 -8.47 -0.29 -11.74
CA ASN A 41 -9.84 0.00 -11.26
C ASN A 41 -10.35 -1.11 -10.33
N SER A 42 -9.45 -1.77 -9.60
CA SER A 42 -9.81 -2.89 -8.73
C SER A 42 -10.77 -2.44 -7.63
N PRO A 43 -11.80 -3.25 -7.30
CA PRO A 43 -12.62 -2.99 -6.12
C PRO A 43 -11.83 -3.18 -4.82
N TRP A 44 -10.65 -3.82 -4.87
CA TRP A 44 -9.77 -4.03 -3.72
C TRP A 44 -8.78 -2.88 -3.56
N ALA A 45 -8.71 -2.32 -2.35
CA ALA A 45 -7.72 -1.33 -1.99
C ALA A 45 -7.11 -1.65 -0.62
N CYS A 46 -5.90 -1.16 -0.38
CA CYS A 46 -5.25 -1.21 0.92
C CYS A 46 -4.85 0.20 1.35
N LYS A 47 -4.85 0.46 2.66
CA LYS A 47 -4.39 1.75 3.18
C LYS A 47 -2.89 1.86 3.00
N ALA A 48 -2.41 3.00 2.51
CA ALA A 48 -0.99 3.33 2.49
C ALA A 48 -0.71 4.53 3.40
N PHE A 49 0.40 4.48 4.12
CA PHE A 49 0.86 5.53 5.03
C PHE A 49 2.40 5.58 5.12
N TYR A 50 2.94 6.72 5.55
CA TYR A 50 4.37 6.87 5.78
C TYR A 50 4.75 6.49 7.21
N VAL A 51 5.90 5.85 7.36
CA VAL A 51 6.55 5.56 8.64
C VAL A 51 7.80 6.42 8.77
N ASN A 52 8.01 6.99 9.96
CA ASN A 52 9.17 7.82 10.29
C ASN A 52 9.85 7.36 11.61
N ASN A 53 10.15 6.07 11.69
CA ASN A 53 10.82 5.50 12.86
C ASN A 53 12.33 5.80 12.82
N ARG A 54 13.07 5.46 13.88
CA ARG A 54 14.52 5.74 14.02
C ARG A 54 15.36 5.34 12.80
N ALA A 55 15.06 4.22 12.16
CA ALA A 55 15.77 3.76 10.96
C ALA A 55 15.54 4.68 9.74
N GLU A 56 14.30 5.15 9.54
CA GLU A 56 13.94 6.06 8.46
C GLU A 56 14.53 7.46 8.70
N GLN A 57 14.57 7.89 9.98
CA GLN A 57 15.24 9.12 10.39
C GLN A 57 16.75 9.08 10.12
N ALA A 58 17.43 7.96 10.46
CA ALA A 58 18.85 7.79 10.17
C ALA A 58 19.16 7.81 8.66
N ARG A 59 18.22 7.33 7.83
CA ARG A 59 18.30 7.36 6.37
C ARG A 59 17.90 8.72 5.77
N GLY A 60 17.24 9.58 6.54
CA GLY A 60 16.73 10.87 6.07
C GLY A 60 15.58 10.76 5.05
N LYS A 61 14.90 9.61 4.98
CA LYS A 61 13.83 9.36 4.00
C LYS A 61 12.67 8.61 4.64
N LEU A 62 11.45 9.12 4.46
CA LEU A 62 10.23 8.42 4.86
C LEU A 62 10.00 7.17 4.03
N ARG A 63 9.40 6.14 4.63
CA ARG A 63 9.03 4.91 3.92
C ARG A 63 7.54 4.78 3.76
N LEU A 64 7.08 4.65 2.53
CA LEU A 64 5.70 4.32 2.20
C LEU A 64 5.44 2.85 2.55
N VAL A 65 4.39 2.58 3.33
CA VAL A 65 4.00 1.24 3.79
C VAL A 65 2.54 1.01 3.44
N ILE A 66 2.23 -0.18 2.93
CA ILE A 66 0.86 -0.63 2.62
C ILE A 66 0.40 -1.58 3.73
N ASP A 67 -0.76 -1.29 4.31
CA ASP A 67 -1.40 -2.16 5.30
C ASP A 67 -2.15 -3.30 4.61
N TYR A 68 -1.46 -4.43 4.48
CA TYR A 68 -2.03 -5.66 3.96
C TYR A 68 -2.75 -6.50 5.02
N LYS A 69 -2.79 -6.11 6.30
CA LYS A 69 -3.50 -6.89 7.35
C LYS A 69 -4.92 -7.29 6.96
N PRO A 70 -5.80 -6.38 6.49
CA PRO A 70 -7.15 -6.76 6.09
C PRO A 70 -7.13 -7.70 4.88
N LEU A 71 -6.23 -7.50 3.92
CA LEU A 71 -6.13 -8.37 2.75
C LEU A 71 -5.66 -9.78 3.12
N ASN A 72 -4.65 -9.89 3.97
CA ASN A 72 -4.04 -11.15 4.38
C ASN A 72 -5.03 -12.08 5.09
N GLN A 73 -6.09 -11.56 5.72
CA GLN A 73 -7.16 -12.37 6.32
C GLN A 73 -7.97 -13.16 5.27
N TYR A 74 -8.04 -12.68 4.03
CA TYR A 74 -8.76 -13.32 2.94
C TYR A 74 -7.85 -14.21 2.08
N LEU A 75 -6.54 -14.13 2.26
CA LEU A 75 -5.58 -14.94 1.51
C LEU A 75 -5.32 -16.26 2.22
N GLN A 76 -5.13 -17.32 1.44
CA GLN A 76 -4.71 -18.61 1.96
C GLN A 76 -3.23 -18.53 2.36
N ASP A 77 -2.91 -18.96 3.58
CA ASP A 77 -1.51 -19.13 4.02
C ASP A 77 -0.93 -20.37 3.34
N VAL A 78 0.03 -20.16 2.44
CA VAL A 78 0.76 -21.23 1.75
C VAL A 78 2.22 -21.14 2.18
N LYS A 79 2.64 -22.07 3.04
CA LYS A 79 4.00 -22.10 3.57
C LYS A 79 4.93 -22.87 2.64
N PHE A 80 6.13 -22.34 2.44
CA PHE A 80 7.22 -23.09 1.83
C PHE A 80 7.64 -24.21 2.79
N PRO A 81 7.83 -25.45 2.29
CA PRO A 81 8.20 -26.60 3.13
C PRO A 81 9.56 -26.44 3.82
#